data_AF-A0A453QD13-F1
#
_entry.id   AF-A0A453QD13-F1
#
_cell.length_a   1.000
_cell.length_b   1.000
_cell.length_c   1.000
_cell.angle_alpha   90.00
_cell.angle_beta   90.00
_cell.angle_gamma   90.00
#
_symmetry.space_group_name_H-M   'P 1'
#
loop_
_entity.id
_entity.type
_entity.pdbx_description
1 polymer ?
#
loop_
_entity_poly.entity_id
_entity_poly.type
_entity_poly.pdbx_seq_one_letter_code
_entity_poly.pdbx_strand_id
1 'polypeptide(L)'
;MEMARAFHPIIPALTGGIRGGVPPNMSPMATIQRIWMMMTMTMMMLLLLAAASSQLAGGEQAPPMTISPRCLAECGNLKIPYPFGTGPGCFLGGFEVICNHTFFPPRLFLVHSLDDHTYAQEVFTSGTYSTDDIEHTSNMSEWDTMRMEIMDISVSRAELRLYAAVSSDCGIRPPYHSFTHVTTRLHPEGPFLISAIRNVLIGVGLNVEVQLSTSMRGSYGGLITGCISQPNSTIAAKEGPCSGLGCCEAAFPEGLW
;
A
#
# COMPACT_ATOMS: atom_id res chain seq x y z
N MET A 1 17.11 13.36 7.03
CA MET A 1 17.66 13.78 8.34
C MET A 1 18.08 12.50 9.06
N GLU A 2 19.34 12.10 8.88
CA GLU A 2 19.92 10.96 9.59
C GLU A 2 20.07 11.30 11.07
N MET A 3 19.68 10.39 11.96
CA MET A 3 20.25 10.32 13.29
C MET A 3 20.53 8.85 13.62
N ALA A 4 21.78 8.46 13.40
CA ALA A 4 22.39 7.32 14.07
C ALA A 4 22.48 7.61 15.58
N ARG A 5 22.06 6.66 16.42
CA ARG A 5 22.50 6.58 17.82
C ARG A 5 23.05 5.18 18.09
N ALA A 6 24.38 5.15 18.16
CA ALA A 6 25.15 4.07 18.73
C ALA A 6 24.87 3.97 20.25
N PHE A 7 24.60 2.76 20.74
CA PHE A 7 24.68 2.43 22.15
C PHE A 7 25.84 1.46 22.36
N HIS A 8 26.85 1.93 23.09
CA HIS A 8 27.95 1.12 23.63
C HIS A 8 27.44 0.16 24.71
N PRO A 9 27.94 -1.09 24.77
CA PRO A 9 27.68 -1.99 25.89
C PRO A 9 28.61 -1.69 27.08
N ILE A 10 28.00 -1.69 28.26
CA ILE A 10 28.63 -1.58 29.58
C ILE A 10 29.25 -2.94 29.93
N ILE A 11 30.57 -2.98 30.18
CA ILE A 11 31.28 -4.16 30.71
C ILE A 11 31.52 -3.96 32.21
N PRO A 12 31.12 -4.89 33.09
CA PRO A 12 31.46 -4.81 34.51
C PRO A 12 32.89 -5.31 34.76
N ALA A 13 33.63 -4.56 35.57
CA ALA A 13 34.95 -4.88 36.05
C ALA A 13 34.89 -6.01 37.10
N LEU A 14 35.58 -7.13 36.83
CA LEU A 14 35.85 -8.19 37.81
C LEU A 14 37.32 -8.08 38.26
N THR A 15 37.53 -7.57 39.47
CA THR A 15 38.83 -7.60 40.15
C THR A 15 38.99 -8.94 40.86
N GLY A 16 39.63 -9.91 40.21
CA GLY A 16 40.07 -11.18 40.80
C GLY A 16 41.58 -11.26 40.84
N GLY A 17 42.18 -11.17 42.02
CA GLY A 17 43.63 -11.29 42.23
C GLY A 17 44.13 -12.71 41.99
N ILE A 18 45.05 -12.88 41.04
CA ILE A 18 45.73 -14.14 40.75
C ILE A 18 47.11 -14.14 41.40
N ARG A 19 47.32 -15.09 42.33
CA ARG A 19 48.64 -15.39 42.92
C ARG A 19 49.60 -15.87 41.84
N GLY A 20 50.72 -15.16 41.68
CA GLY A 20 51.81 -15.55 40.79
C GLY A 20 52.51 -16.83 41.27
N GLY A 21 52.35 -17.90 40.50
CA GLY A 21 53.22 -19.07 40.52
C GLY A 21 54.04 -19.11 39.24
N VAL A 22 55.37 -19.14 39.37
CA VAL A 22 56.32 -19.26 38.25
C VAL A 22 56.18 -20.66 37.62
N PRO A 23 55.88 -20.80 36.32
CA PRO A 23 55.83 -22.11 35.67
C PRO A 23 57.24 -22.61 35.33
N PRO A 24 57.47 -23.93 35.35
CA PRO A 24 58.74 -24.50 34.96
C PRO A 24 58.91 -24.47 33.43
N ASN A 25 60.16 -24.34 33.02
CA ASN A 25 60.67 -24.28 31.67
C ASN A 25 60.11 -25.41 30.79
N MET A 26 59.19 -25.11 29.86
CA MET A 26 58.65 -26.07 28.88
C MET A 26 59.36 -25.88 27.54
N SER A 27 59.85 -26.97 26.96
CA SER A 27 60.57 -26.97 25.70
C SER A 27 59.68 -26.48 24.53
N PRO A 28 60.21 -25.64 23.61
CA PRO A 28 59.44 -24.96 22.56
C PRO A 28 58.75 -25.91 21.56
N MET A 29 59.21 -27.16 21.46
CA MET A 29 58.64 -28.17 20.56
C MET A 29 57.23 -28.62 20.97
N ALA A 30 56.92 -28.73 22.27
CA ALA A 30 55.63 -29.22 22.75
C ALA A 30 54.52 -28.17 22.59
N THR A 31 54.86 -26.88 22.69
CA THR A 31 53.93 -25.76 22.57
C THR A 31 53.49 -25.57 21.11
N ILE A 32 54.42 -25.68 20.17
CA ILE A 32 54.12 -25.59 18.73
C ILE A 32 53.22 -26.75 18.29
N GLN A 33 53.46 -27.96 18.77
CA GLN A 33 52.64 -29.12 18.44
C GLN A 33 51.20 -29.01 19.00
N ARG A 34 51.03 -28.43 20.19
CA ARG A 34 49.70 -28.14 20.76
C ARG A 34 48.97 -27.04 20.00
N ILE A 35 49.66 -25.96 19.61
CA ILE A 35 49.08 -24.88 18.80
C ILE A 35 48.70 -25.41 17.41
N TRP A 36 49.53 -26.27 16.80
CA TRP A 36 49.23 -26.91 15.52
C TRP A 36 48.03 -27.86 15.59
N MET A 37 47.90 -28.65 16.67
CA MET A 37 46.71 -29.48 16.92
C MET A 37 45.43 -28.65 17.17
N MET A 38 45.54 -27.51 17.87
CA MET A 38 44.39 -26.61 18.08
C MET A 38 43.97 -25.90 16.78
N MET A 39 44.93 -25.50 15.94
CA MET A 39 44.69 -24.91 14.63
C MET A 39 44.04 -25.91 13.67
N THR A 40 44.48 -27.18 13.65
CA THR A 40 43.86 -28.20 12.79
C THR A 40 42.46 -28.59 13.24
N MET A 41 42.20 -28.68 14.54
CA MET A 41 40.86 -28.94 15.08
C MET A 41 39.88 -27.80 14.81
N THR A 42 40.31 -26.54 14.97
CA THR A 42 39.47 -25.37 14.66
C THR A 42 39.18 -25.24 13.17
N MET A 43 40.17 -25.51 12.31
CA MET A 43 39.98 -25.53 10.85
C MET A 43 39.02 -26.66 10.41
N MET A 44 39.12 -27.85 11.02
CA MET A 44 38.22 -28.97 10.72
C MET A 44 36.79 -28.71 11.22
N MET A 45 36.63 -28.03 12.35
CA MET A 45 35.32 -27.61 12.87
C MET A 45 34.68 -26.51 12.01
N LEU A 46 35.46 -25.56 11.49
CA LEU A 46 35.02 -24.56 10.51
C LEU A 46 34.59 -25.20 9.18
N LEU A 47 35.30 -26.24 8.71
CA LEU A 47 34.91 -27.03 7.54
C LEU A 47 33.61 -27.80 7.75
N LEU A 48 33.39 -28.38 8.93
CA LEU A 48 32.13 -29.04 9.29
C LEU A 48 30.95 -28.05 9.40
N LEU A 49 31.17 -26.85 9.93
CA LEU A 49 30.17 -25.78 9.99
C LEU A 49 29.80 -25.26 8.59
N ALA A 50 30.76 -25.14 7.67
CA ALA A 50 30.49 -24.75 6.29
C ALA A 50 29.67 -25.82 5.53
N ALA A 51 29.95 -27.11 5.76
CA ALA A 51 29.22 -28.22 5.15
C ALA A 51 27.77 -28.36 5.67
N ALA A 52 27.45 -27.80 6.84
CA ALA A 52 26.08 -27.76 7.38
C ALA A 52 25.20 -26.67 6.74
N SER A 53 25.76 -25.79 5.89
CA SER A 53 25.02 -24.66 5.31
C SER A 53 24.39 -24.93 3.93
N SER A 54 24.58 -26.11 3.34
CA SER A 54 24.08 -26.45 2.00
C SER A 54 22.72 -27.16 1.95
N GLN A 55 21.92 -27.16 3.01
CA GLN A 55 20.55 -27.72 2.98
C GLN A 55 19.52 -26.86 3.72
N LEU A 56 19.30 -25.62 3.25
CA LEU A 56 18.04 -24.90 3.45
C LEU A 56 17.66 -24.15 2.17
N ALA A 57 17.48 -24.92 1.10
CA ALA A 57 16.68 -24.52 -0.06
C ALA A 57 15.60 -25.58 -0.32
N GLY A 58 14.97 -26.04 0.76
CA GLY A 58 13.64 -26.64 0.70
C GLY A 58 12.65 -25.53 0.95
N GLY A 59 12.34 -24.73 -0.08
CA GLY A 59 11.09 -24.00 -0.05
C GLY A 59 10.00 -25.06 0.11
N GLU A 60 9.26 -25.00 1.21
CA GLU A 60 8.03 -25.76 1.34
C GLU A 60 7.13 -25.27 0.21
N GLN A 61 7.15 -25.99 -0.91
CA GLN A 61 6.18 -25.81 -1.96
C GLN A 61 4.86 -26.23 -1.33
N ALA A 62 4.13 -25.23 -0.83
CA ALA A 62 2.71 -25.32 -0.65
C ALA A 62 2.14 -26.06 -1.87
N PRO A 63 1.25 -27.03 -1.67
CA PRO A 63 0.71 -27.82 -2.76
C PRO A 63 0.24 -26.88 -3.87
N PRO A 64 0.47 -27.19 -5.16
CA PRO A 64 0.01 -26.34 -6.25
C PRO A 64 -1.47 -26.11 -6.02
N MET A 65 -1.86 -24.85 -5.79
CA MET A 65 -3.26 -24.48 -5.62
C MET A 65 -3.96 -24.92 -6.89
N THR A 66 -4.65 -26.05 -6.80
CA THR A 66 -5.37 -26.61 -7.92
C THR A 66 -6.67 -25.82 -7.99
N ILE A 67 -6.58 -24.64 -8.60
CA ILE A 67 -7.73 -23.82 -8.92
C ILE A 67 -8.65 -24.69 -9.74
N SER A 68 -9.89 -24.83 -9.31
CA SER A 68 -10.89 -25.62 -10.02
C SER A 68 -10.91 -25.15 -11.48
N PRO A 69 -10.91 -26.06 -12.49
CA PRO A 69 -11.02 -25.67 -13.90
C PRO A 69 -12.33 -24.95 -14.24
N ARG A 70 -13.23 -24.80 -13.24
CA ARG A 70 -14.48 -24.04 -13.31
C ARG A 70 -14.31 -22.55 -12.97
N CYS A 71 -13.14 -22.10 -12.54
CA CYS A 71 -12.91 -20.70 -12.21
C CYS A 71 -12.78 -19.85 -13.48
N LEU A 72 -13.40 -18.67 -13.46
CA LEU A 72 -13.32 -17.73 -14.56
C LEU A 72 -11.89 -17.22 -14.70
N ALA A 73 -11.25 -17.49 -15.84
CA ALA A 73 -9.86 -17.11 -16.08
C ALA A 73 -9.70 -15.71 -16.67
N GLU A 74 -10.72 -15.18 -17.35
CA GLU A 74 -10.66 -13.89 -18.06
C GLU A 74 -11.99 -13.14 -17.98
N CYS A 75 -11.94 -11.81 -17.99
CA CYS A 75 -13.10 -10.92 -18.10
C CYS A 75 -12.78 -9.78 -19.06
N GLY A 76 -13.46 -9.75 -20.21
CA GLY A 76 -13.14 -8.81 -21.28
C GLY A 76 -11.71 -9.04 -21.77
N ASN A 77 -10.85 -8.04 -21.60
CA ASN A 77 -9.43 -8.09 -21.96
C ASN A 77 -8.49 -8.38 -20.78
N LEU A 78 -9.02 -8.66 -19.59
CA LEU A 78 -8.24 -8.89 -18.38
C LEU A 78 -8.14 -10.37 -18.05
N LYS A 79 -6.93 -10.80 -17.70
CA LYS A 79 -6.69 -12.10 -17.08
C LYS A 79 -6.95 -11.99 -15.58
N ILE A 80 -7.54 -13.03 -15.01
CA ILE A 80 -7.87 -13.13 -13.58
C ILE A 80 -6.93 -14.20 -12.98
N PRO A 81 -5.73 -13.81 -12.52
CA PRO A 81 -4.83 -14.73 -11.85
C PRO A 81 -5.25 -14.93 -10.39
N TYR A 82 -4.95 -16.10 -9.82
CA TYR A 82 -5.00 -16.28 -8.37
C TYR A 82 -4.08 -15.26 -7.69
N PRO A 83 -4.49 -14.60 -6.58
CA PRO A 83 -5.60 -14.93 -5.67
C PRO A 83 -7.01 -14.43 -6.06
N PHE A 84 -7.17 -13.78 -7.22
CA PHE A 84 -8.45 -13.24 -7.65
C PHE A 84 -9.33 -14.32 -8.30
N GLY A 85 -10.64 -14.18 -8.15
CA GLY A 85 -11.59 -15.05 -8.82
C GLY A 85 -13.04 -14.77 -8.47
N THR A 86 -13.94 -15.42 -9.20
CA THR A 86 -15.39 -15.34 -9.01
C THR A 86 -15.93 -16.71 -8.63
N GLY A 87 -16.72 -16.76 -7.56
CA GLY A 87 -17.40 -17.97 -7.11
C GLY A 87 -16.59 -18.85 -6.14
N PRO A 88 -17.24 -19.86 -5.53
CA PRO A 88 -16.66 -20.62 -4.42
C PRO A 88 -15.35 -21.33 -4.79
N GLY A 89 -14.31 -21.09 -4.01
CA GLY A 89 -12.99 -21.72 -4.17
C GLY A 89 -12.13 -21.15 -5.30
N CYS A 90 -12.53 -20.04 -5.92
CA CYS A 90 -11.78 -19.41 -7.00
C CYS A 90 -10.90 -18.24 -6.56
N PHE A 91 -11.05 -17.78 -5.32
CA PHE A 91 -10.33 -16.63 -4.78
C PHE A 91 -9.81 -16.93 -3.36
N LEU A 92 -8.79 -16.18 -2.94
CA LEU A 92 -8.41 -16.05 -1.53
C LEU A 92 -9.30 -14.98 -0.88
N GLY A 93 -9.66 -15.13 0.39
CA GLY A 93 -10.50 -14.17 1.11
C GLY A 93 -10.02 -12.72 0.92
N GLY A 94 -10.95 -11.82 0.56
CA GLY A 94 -10.64 -10.43 0.21
C GLY A 94 -10.31 -10.15 -1.26
N PHE A 95 -10.08 -11.19 -2.08
CA PHE A 95 -9.72 -11.06 -3.50
C PHE A 95 -10.87 -11.44 -4.46
N GLU A 96 -12.09 -11.50 -3.97
CA GLU A 96 -13.24 -11.79 -4.81
C GLU A 96 -13.48 -10.68 -5.83
N VAL A 97 -13.73 -11.08 -7.07
CA VAL A 97 -14.05 -10.18 -8.19
C VAL A 97 -15.33 -10.61 -8.89
N ILE A 98 -16.02 -9.67 -9.52
CA ILE A 98 -17.18 -9.92 -10.37
C ILE A 98 -16.88 -9.43 -11.78
N CYS A 99 -17.10 -10.30 -12.76
CA CYS A 99 -17.14 -9.91 -14.16
C CYS A 99 -18.57 -9.48 -14.54
N ASN A 100 -18.74 -8.20 -14.86
CA ASN A 100 -20.03 -7.69 -15.31
C ASN A 100 -20.15 -7.76 -16.84
N HIS A 101 -21.03 -8.65 -17.30
CA HIS A 101 -21.30 -8.90 -18.71
C HIS A 101 -22.34 -7.97 -19.34
N THR A 102 -22.88 -6.99 -18.60
CA THR A 102 -23.76 -5.96 -19.19
C THR A 102 -22.98 -4.92 -20.01
N PHE A 103 -21.66 -4.84 -19.82
CA PHE A 103 -20.76 -3.99 -20.60
C PHE A 103 -20.21 -4.73 -21.82
N PHE A 104 -19.86 -3.99 -22.88
CA PHE A 104 -19.20 -4.51 -24.07
C PHE A 104 -17.91 -3.71 -24.37
N PRO A 105 -16.71 -4.29 -24.17
CA PRO A 105 -16.45 -5.62 -23.59
C PRO A 105 -16.84 -5.71 -22.10
N PRO A 106 -16.97 -6.94 -21.54
CA PRO A 106 -17.22 -7.14 -20.11
C PRO A 106 -16.16 -6.47 -19.24
N ARG A 107 -16.58 -5.97 -18.08
CA ARG A 107 -15.72 -5.21 -17.15
C ARG A 107 -15.59 -5.92 -15.80
N LEU A 108 -14.40 -5.88 -15.22
CA LEU A 108 -14.08 -6.56 -13.96
C LEU A 108 -14.16 -5.60 -12.78
N PHE A 109 -14.75 -6.01 -11.67
CA PHE A 109 -14.94 -5.19 -10.48
C PHE A 109 -14.53 -5.92 -9.20
N LEU A 110 -14.05 -5.18 -8.21
CA LEU A 110 -13.94 -5.69 -6.84
C LEU A 110 -15.33 -5.92 -6.24
N VAL A 111 -15.48 -7.00 -5.48
CA VAL A 111 -16.75 -7.28 -4.80
C VAL A 111 -16.90 -6.42 -3.56
N HIS A 112 -18.09 -5.85 -3.43
CA HIS A 112 -18.61 -5.33 -2.17
C HIS A 112 -19.41 -6.46 -1.51
N SER A 113 -18.93 -7.03 -0.40
CA SER A 113 -19.72 -8.01 0.36
C SER A 113 -20.94 -7.30 0.98
N LEU A 114 -22.11 -7.94 0.93
CA LEU A 114 -23.32 -7.48 1.64
C LEU A 114 -23.35 -7.96 3.10
N ASP A 115 -22.41 -8.84 3.47
CA ASP A 115 -22.26 -9.38 4.81
C ASP A 115 -20.98 -8.80 5.42
N ASP A 116 -21.11 -7.79 6.29
CA ASP A 116 -20.19 -7.21 7.31
C ASP A 116 -18.68 -6.98 6.97
N HIS A 117 -18.20 -7.39 5.81
CA HIS A 117 -16.80 -7.37 5.39
C HIS A 117 -16.69 -6.81 3.97
N THR A 118 -17.04 -5.53 3.81
CA THR A 118 -16.76 -4.83 2.55
C THR A 118 -15.28 -4.47 2.49
N TYR A 119 -14.49 -5.18 1.70
CA TYR A 119 -13.04 -4.97 1.62
C TYR A 119 -12.63 -3.68 0.89
N ALA A 120 -13.35 -3.29 -0.16
CA ALA A 120 -13.06 -2.08 -0.92
C ALA A 120 -14.33 -1.57 -1.62
N GLN A 121 -14.67 -0.30 -1.44
CA GLN A 121 -15.82 0.33 -2.11
C GLN A 121 -15.65 1.84 -2.26
N GLU A 122 -16.35 2.42 -3.24
CA GLU A 122 -16.51 3.85 -3.36
C GLU A 122 -17.92 4.25 -2.92
N VAL A 123 -18.02 5.34 -2.17
CA VAL A 123 -19.28 5.86 -1.66
C VAL A 123 -19.48 7.28 -2.16
N PHE A 124 -20.62 7.52 -2.78
CA PHE A 124 -20.93 8.75 -3.49
C PHE A 124 -22.03 9.50 -2.77
N THR A 125 -21.85 10.80 -2.65
CA THR A 125 -22.92 11.72 -2.29
C THR A 125 -22.86 12.92 -3.22
N SER A 126 -24.01 13.38 -3.67
CA SER A 126 -24.12 14.54 -4.54
C SER A 126 -25.17 15.48 -4.00
N GLY A 127 -25.10 16.74 -4.38
CA GLY A 127 -26.08 17.72 -3.95
C GLY A 127 -25.80 19.10 -4.49
N THR A 128 -26.53 20.08 -3.97
CA THR A 128 -26.39 21.48 -4.35
C THR A 128 -26.26 22.37 -3.14
N TYR A 129 -25.41 23.39 -3.20
CA TYR A 129 -25.27 24.36 -2.12
C TYR A 129 -25.17 25.79 -2.69
N SER A 130 -25.33 26.76 -1.80
CA SER A 130 -25.13 28.18 -2.10
C SER A 130 -23.86 28.65 -1.40
N THR A 131 -23.00 29.39 -2.11
CA THR A 131 -21.80 30.00 -1.50
C THR A 131 -22.14 31.07 -0.47
N ASP A 132 -23.35 31.63 -0.49
CA ASP A 132 -23.86 32.54 0.54
C ASP A 132 -24.24 31.83 1.86
N ASP A 133 -24.43 30.51 1.83
CA ASP A 133 -24.85 29.69 2.98
C ASP A 133 -24.27 28.27 2.85
N ILE A 134 -22.96 28.15 3.10
CA ILE A 134 -22.21 26.89 2.97
C ILE A 134 -22.67 25.85 4.00
N GLU A 135 -23.31 26.28 5.10
CA GLU A 135 -23.83 25.38 6.12
C GLU A 135 -25.11 24.65 5.68
N HIS A 136 -25.81 25.17 4.67
CA HIS A 136 -27.04 24.58 4.14
C HIS A 136 -26.83 23.96 2.76
N THR A 137 -26.45 22.68 2.75
CA THR A 137 -26.57 21.83 1.56
C THR A 137 -28.03 21.45 1.32
N SER A 138 -28.50 21.65 0.10
CA SER A 138 -29.83 21.27 -0.36
C SER A 138 -29.76 20.10 -1.35
N ASN A 139 -30.84 19.32 -1.45
CA ASN A 139 -30.95 18.19 -2.40
C ASN A 139 -29.80 17.17 -2.31
N MET A 140 -29.34 16.87 -1.10
CA MET A 140 -28.32 15.83 -0.91
C MET A 140 -28.90 14.47 -1.29
N SER A 141 -28.21 13.74 -2.16
CA SER A 141 -28.58 12.38 -2.53
C SER A 141 -28.42 11.45 -1.34
N GLU A 142 -29.17 10.34 -1.37
CA GLU A 142 -28.81 9.18 -0.55
C GLU A 142 -27.40 8.70 -0.91
N TRP A 143 -26.78 7.99 0.01
CA TRP A 143 -25.43 7.47 -0.15
C TRP A 143 -25.50 6.31 -1.14
N ASP A 144 -24.89 6.47 -2.30
CA ASP A 144 -24.78 5.39 -3.29
C ASP A 144 -23.42 4.71 -3.19
N THR A 145 -23.36 3.41 -3.44
CA THR A 145 -22.14 2.62 -3.34
C THR A 145 -21.81 2.00 -4.68
N MET A 146 -20.61 2.29 -5.19
CA MET A 146 -20.14 1.70 -6.44
C MET A 146 -18.98 0.74 -6.19
N ARG A 147 -18.93 -0.28 -7.04
CA ARG A 147 -17.82 -1.22 -7.09
C ARG A 147 -16.67 -0.59 -7.87
N MET A 148 -15.46 -0.77 -7.37
CA MET A 148 -14.27 -0.28 -8.07
C MET A 148 -13.99 -1.15 -9.30
N GLU A 149 -13.87 -0.50 -10.46
CA GLU A 149 -13.52 -1.17 -11.72
C GLU A 149 -12.02 -1.44 -11.77
N ILE A 150 -11.65 -2.68 -12.10
CA ILE A 150 -10.26 -3.11 -12.24
C ILE A 150 -9.77 -2.79 -13.65
N MET A 151 -8.64 -2.09 -13.73
CA MET A 151 -7.93 -1.79 -14.97
C MET A 151 -6.87 -2.81 -15.32
N ASP A 152 -6.13 -3.30 -14.33
CA ASP A 152 -5.01 -4.23 -14.52
C ASP A 152 -4.69 -4.96 -13.22
N ILE A 153 -4.22 -6.21 -13.36
CA ILE A 153 -3.80 -7.07 -12.24
C ILE A 153 -2.38 -7.54 -12.49
N SER A 154 -1.47 -7.26 -11.55
CA SER A 154 -0.10 -7.74 -11.58
C SER A 154 0.29 -8.42 -10.28
N VAL A 155 0.19 -9.75 -10.27
CA VAL A 155 0.58 -10.58 -9.12
C VAL A 155 2.08 -10.49 -8.84
N SER A 156 2.93 -10.43 -9.89
CA SER A 156 4.38 -10.34 -9.74
C SER A 156 4.84 -9.02 -9.10
N ARG A 157 4.05 -7.95 -9.22
CA ARG A 157 4.31 -6.67 -8.56
C ARG A 157 3.47 -6.45 -7.30
N ALA A 158 2.59 -7.39 -6.96
CA ALA A 158 1.56 -7.22 -5.93
C ALA A 158 0.75 -5.93 -6.13
N GLU A 159 0.36 -5.67 -7.39
CA GLU A 159 -0.30 -4.44 -7.79
C GLU A 159 -1.67 -4.73 -8.40
N LEU A 160 -2.66 -3.96 -7.93
CA LEU A 160 -3.98 -3.85 -8.54
C LEU A 160 -4.17 -2.39 -8.97
N ARG A 161 -4.57 -2.17 -10.22
CA ARG A 161 -4.90 -0.83 -10.72
C ARG A 161 -6.40 -0.71 -10.89
N LEU A 162 -6.97 0.35 -10.34
CA LEU A 162 -8.41 0.60 -10.34
C LEU A 162 -8.72 1.94 -11.01
N TYR A 163 -9.86 2.04 -11.68
CA TYR A 163 -10.41 3.35 -12.02
C TYR A 163 -10.86 4.02 -10.72
N ALA A 164 -10.26 5.16 -10.40
CA ALA A 164 -10.66 5.97 -9.25
C ALA A 164 -11.81 6.89 -9.66
N ALA A 165 -12.86 6.95 -8.85
CA ALA A 165 -13.89 7.94 -9.05
C ALA A 165 -13.46 9.34 -8.62
N VAL A 166 -14.08 10.33 -9.25
CA VAL A 166 -13.67 11.74 -9.19
C VAL A 166 -14.69 12.53 -8.39
N SER A 167 -14.23 13.24 -7.37
CA SER A 167 -15.02 14.28 -6.72
C SER A 167 -15.04 15.55 -7.57
N SER A 168 -16.15 16.26 -7.59
CA SER A 168 -16.33 17.47 -8.38
C SER A 168 -17.11 18.52 -7.63
N ASP A 169 -16.79 19.78 -7.87
CA ASP A 169 -17.58 20.93 -7.48
C ASP A 169 -17.67 21.87 -8.68
N CYS A 170 -18.89 22.09 -9.17
CA CYS A 170 -19.16 22.83 -10.38
C CYS A 170 -20.17 23.95 -10.09
N GLY A 171 -19.82 25.18 -10.47
CA GLY A 171 -20.75 26.31 -10.44
C GLY A 171 -21.85 26.13 -11.49
N ILE A 172 -23.12 26.23 -11.06
CA ILE A 172 -24.27 26.20 -11.97
C ILE A 172 -24.58 27.63 -12.43
N ARG A 173 -24.79 28.51 -11.45
CA ARG A 173 -25.00 29.96 -11.61
C ARG A 173 -24.68 30.61 -10.27
N PRO A 174 -24.06 31.79 -10.20
CA PRO A 174 -23.80 32.42 -8.91
C PRO A 174 -25.08 32.64 -8.11
N PRO A 175 -25.14 32.33 -6.80
CA PRO A 175 -24.10 31.76 -5.91
C PRO A 175 -24.12 30.20 -5.81
N TYR A 176 -24.89 29.52 -6.65
CA TYR A 176 -25.21 28.09 -6.57
C TYR A 176 -24.21 27.16 -7.26
N HIS A 177 -23.88 26.07 -6.56
CA HIS A 177 -22.97 25.01 -6.98
C HIS A 177 -23.63 23.63 -6.90
N SER A 178 -23.20 22.72 -7.75
CA SER A 178 -23.45 21.28 -7.62
C SER A 178 -22.16 20.56 -7.29
N PHE A 179 -22.21 19.66 -6.31
CA PHE A 179 -21.07 18.85 -5.93
C PHE A 179 -21.36 17.36 -6.06
N THR A 180 -20.29 16.60 -6.24
CA THR A 180 -20.23 15.15 -6.07
C THR A 180 -19.00 14.85 -5.23
N HIS A 181 -19.18 14.18 -4.10
CA HIS A 181 -18.09 13.69 -3.26
C HIS A 181 -18.00 12.19 -3.35
N VAL A 182 -16.76 11.71 -3.42
CA VAL A 182 -16.42 10.29 -3.46
C VAL A 182 -15.56 9.97 -2.26
N THR A 183 -15.97 8.98 -1.47
CA THR A 183 -15.14 8.37 -0.43
C THR A 183 -14.70 6.99 -0.86
N THR A 184 -13.39 6.78 -0.95
CA THR A 184 -12.82 5.44 -1.04
C THR A 184 -12.74 4.84 0.36
N ARG A 185 -13.36 3.67 0.56
CA ARG A 185 -13.27 2.90 1.80
C ARG A 185 -12.54 1.60 1.53
N LEU A 186 -11.44 1.38 2.23
CA LEU A 186 -10.77 0.09 2.32
C LEU A 186 -10.98 -0.46 3.73
N HIS A 187 -11.20 -1.77 3.84
CA HIS A 187 -11.36 -2.41 5.13
C HIS A 187 -9.98 -2.59 5.78
N PRO A 188 -9.82 -2.31 7.08
CA PRO A 188 -8.55 -2.49 7.77
C PRO A 188 -8.03 -3.93 7.75
N GLU A 189 -8.94 -4.91 7.72
CA GLU A 189 -8.61 -6.34 7.60
C GLU A 189 -8.56 -6.83 6.14
N GLY A 190 -8.75 -5.92 5.18
CA GLY A 190 -8.70 -6.21 3.76
C GLY A 190 -7.27 -6.35 3.24
N PRO A 191 -7.10 -7.01 2.08
CA PRO A 191 -5.77 -7.24 1.52
C PRO A 191 -5.19 -6.04 0.77
N PHE A 192 -5.92 -4.92 0.68
CA PHE A 192 -5.59 -3.80 -0.19
C PHE A 192 -5.15 -2.58 0.61
N LEU A 193 -4.17 -1.87 0.05
CA LEU A 193 -3.63 -0.61 0.57
C LEU A 193 -3.35 0.32 -0.61
N ILE A 194 -3.49 1.63 -0.39
CA ILE A 194 -3.27 2.61 -1.45
C ILE A 194 -1.78 2.92 -1.54
N SER A 195 -1.21 2.74 -2.73
CA SER A 195 0.21 3.01 -2.95
C SER A 195 0.52 4.50 -2.96
N ALA A 196 1.28 4.98 -1.98
CA ALA A 196 1.72 6.38 -1.90
C ALA A 196 2.63 6.81 -3.06
N ILE A 197 3.39 5.88 -3.63
CA ILE A 197 4.40 6.15 -4.67
C ILE A 197 3.86 5.95 -6.09
N ARG A 198 2.71 5.28 -6.25
CA ARG A 198 2.08 5.02 -7.55
C ARG A 198 0.80 5.82 -7.78
N ASN A 199 0.41 6.62 -6.80
CA ASN A 199 -0.71 7.54 -6.89
C ASN A 199 -0.22 8.97 -6.67
N VAL A 200 -0.96 9.90 -7.28
CA VAL A 200 -0.79 11.33 -7.09
C VAL A 200 -2.17 11.90 -6.81
N LEU A 201 -2.26 12.83 -5.85
CA LEU A 201 -3.47 13.60 -5.65
C LEU A 201 -3.47 14.72 -6.69
N ILE A 202 -4.49 14.76 -7.54
CA ILE A 202 -4.60 15.76 -8.61
C ILE A 202 -5.97 16.41 -8.60
N GLY A 203 -6.01 17.72 -8.88
CA GLY A 203 -7.24 18.43 -9.15
C GLY A 203 -7.09 19.36 -10.35
N VAL A 204 -8.19 19.59 -11.05
CA VAL A 204 -8.24 20.36 -12.30
C VAL A 204 -9.45 21.29 -12.27
N GLY A 205 -9.27 22.55 -12.68
CA GLY A 205 -10.31 23.58 -12.61
C GLY A 205 -9.77 25.00 -12.44
N LEU A 206 -10.68 25.97 -12.40
CA LEU A 206 -10.37 27.41 -12.31
C LEU A 206 -10.01 27.84 -10.88
N ASN A 207 -10.62 27.22 -9.88
CA ASN A 207 -10.32 27.42 -8.45
C ASN A 207 -10.34 26.03 -7.81
N VAL A 208 -9.19 25.39 -7.80
CA VAL A 208 -9.06 24.02 -7.29
C VAL A 208 -8.43 24.07 -5.93
N GLU A 209 -9.11 23.48 -4.96
CA GLU A 209 -8.55 23.11 -3.67
C GLU A 209 -8.83 21.63 -3.45
N VAL A 210 -7.78 20.80 -3.60
CA VAL A 210 -7.88 19.37 -3.35
C VAL A 210 -7.41 19.10 -1.94
N GLN A 211 -8.21 18.37 -1.19
CA GLN A 211 -7.89 17.97 0.17
C GLN A 211 -8.07 16.46 0.31
N LEU A 212 -7.09 15.81 0.92
CA LEU A 212 -7.19 14.45 1.40
C LEU A 212 -7.26 14.51 2.93
N SER A 213 -8.34 13.99 3.50
CA SER A 213 -8.66 14.10 4.93
C SER A 213 -9.06 12.75 5.51
N THR A 214 -8.81 12.55 6.80
CA THR A 214 -9.28 11.36 7.55
C THR A 214 -10.78 11.40 7.86
N SER A 215 -11.43 12.56 7.71
CA SER A 215 -12.89 12.72 7.83
C SER A 215 -13.40 13.83 6.91
N MET A 216 -14.54 13.58 6.26
CA MET A 216 -15.16 14.51 5.32
C MET A 216 -15.89 15.67 5.99
N ARG A 217 -16.32 15.52 7.25
CA ARG A 217 -16.83 16.65 8.02
C ARG A 217 -15.62 17.27 8.71
N GLY A 218 -15.15 18.41 8.21
CA GLY A 218 -14.00 19.18 8.71
C GLY A 218 -14.05 19.61 10.19
N SER A 219 -14.92 19.01 11.00
CA SER A 219 -15.03 19.20 12.44
C SER A 219 -14.18 18.21 13.26
N TYR A 220 -13.74 17.07 12.69
CA TYR A 220 -12.93 16.07 13.43
C TYR A 220 -11.80 15.38 12.63
N GLY A 221 -11.65 15.63 11.33
CA GLY A 221 -10.59 15.04 10.49
C GLY A 221 -9.40 15.96 10.30
N GLY A 222 -8.18 15.45 10.47
CA GLY A 222 -6.97 16.19 10.13
C GLY A 222 -6.73 16.17 8.62
N LEU A 223 -6.39 17.33 8.05
CA LEU A 223 -5.89 17.42 6.68
C LEU A 223 -4.59 16.59 6.59
N ILE A 224 -4.55 15.61 5.69
CA ILE A 224 -3.39 14.76 5.49
C ILE A 224 -2.47 15.38 4.45
N THR A 225 -3.02 15.74 3.29
CA THR A 225 -2.31 16.45 2.22
C THR A 225 -3.32 17.19 1.35
N GLY A 226 -2.84 18.12 0.55
CA GLY A 226 -3.68 18.86 -0.38
C GLY A 226 -2.86 19.71 -1.34
N CYS A 227 -3.55 20.26 -2.34
CA CYS A 227 -2.95 21.20 -3.28
C CYS A 227 -3.98 22.25 -3.70
N ILE A 228 -3.49 23.41 -4.12
CA ILE A 228 -4.34 24.53 -4.57
C ILE A 228 -3.83 25.03 -5.92
N SER A 229 -4.76 25.37 -6.82
CA SER A 229 -4.49 26.08 -8.06
C SER A 229 -5.56 27.14 -8.31
N GLN A 230 -5.13 28.40 -8.40
CA GLN A 230 -5.99 29.57 -8.60
C GLN A 230 -5.43 30.43 -9.74
N PRO A 231 -5.54 30.00 -11.00
CA PRO A 231 -5.14 30.81 -12.15
C PRO A 231 -6.00 32.07 -12.28
N ASN A 232 -5.38 33.18 -12.68
CA ASN A 232 -6.06 34.47 -12.90
C ASN A 232 -7.07 34.45 -14.07
N SER A 233 -7.02 33.45 -14.95
CA SER A 233 -7.91 33.30 -16.11
C SER A 233 -7.97 31.85 -16.57
N THR A 234 -9.11 31.45 -17.13
CA THR A 234 -9.28 30.14 -17.78
C THR A 234 -8.33 29.92 -18.96
N ILE A 235 -7.89 31.01 -19.62
CA ILE A 235 -6.97 30.95 -20.76
C ILE A 235 -5.54 30.58 -20.33
N ALA A 236 -5.22 30.72 -19.05
CA ALA A 236 -3.92 30.33 -18.51
C ALA A 236 -3.76 28.81 -18.42
N ALA A 237 -4.87 28.04 -18.41
CA ALA A 237 -4.83 26.59 -18.37
C ALA A 237 -4.24 26.01 -19.67
N LYS A 238 -3.38 25.00 -19.53
CA LYS A 238 -2.72 24.33 -20.66
C LYS A 238 -2.88 22.82 -20.55
N GLU A 239 -3.07 22.18 -21.69
CA GLU A 239 -2.97 20.71 -21.78
C GLU A 239 -1.53 20.26 -21.53
N GLY A 240 -1.39 19.12 -20.85
CA GLY A 240 -0.10 18.51 -20.55
C GLY A 240 0.13 18.28 -19.06
N PRO A 241 1.39 18.08 -18.65
CA PRO A 241 1.76 17.86 -17.25
C PRO A 241 1.32 19.02 -16.36
N CYS A 242 0.87 18.70 -15.15
CA CYS A 242 0.35 19.71 -14.26
C CYS A 242 1.45 20.69 -13.81
N SER A 243 1.31 21.95 -14.19
CA SER A 243 2.30 23.01 -13.91
C SER A 243 1.75 24.15 -13.04
N GLY A 244 0.63 23.90 -12.33
CA GLY A 244 0.01 24.88 -11.41
C GLY A 244 -0.96 25.87 -12.06
N LEU A 245 -1.20 25.78 -13.37
CA LEU A 245 -2.12 26.64 -14.10
C LEU A 245 -3.37 25.86 -14.49
N GLY A 246 -4.43 25.97 -13.68
CA GLY A 246 -5.69 25.26 -13.90
C GLY A 246 -5.69 23.82 -13.40
N CYS A 247 -4.62 23.41 -12.70
CA CYS A 247 -4.52 22.13 -12.03
C CYS A 247 -3.53 22.24 -10.87
N CYS A 248 -3.63 21.33 -9.91
CA CYS A 248 -2.60 21.14 -8.90
C CYS A 248 -2.35 19.65 -8.68
N GLU A 249 -1.15 19.31 -8.23
CA GLU A 249 -0.77 17.97 -7.83
C GLU A 249 -0.09 17.97 -6.46
N ALA A 250 -0.27 16.89 -5.71
CA ALA A 250 0.42 16.63 -4.46
C ALA A 250 0.79 15.14 -4.36
N ALA A 251 1.94 14.86 -3.73
CA ALA A 251 2.33 13.51 -3.40
C ALA A 251 1.28 12.85 -2.49
N PHE A 252 0.97 11.59 -2.78
CA PHE A 252 0.06 10.82 -1.94
C PHE A 252 0.78 10.41 -0.64
N PRO A 253 0.15 10.53 0.54
CA PRO A 253 0.84 10.30 1.80
C PRO A 253 1.06 8.81 2.06
N GLU A 254 2.14 8.47 2.76
CA GLU A 254 2.45 7.10 3.15
C GLU A 254 1.53 6.60 4.27
N GLY A 255 1.24 5.30 4.30
CA GLY A 255 0.54 4.65 5.41
C GLY A 255 -0.97 4.92 5.48
N LEU A 256 -1.64 5.18 4.35
CA LEU A 256 -3.10 5.19 4.30
C LEU A 256 -3.63 3.76 4.18
N TRP A 257 -4.39 3.33 5.19
CA TRP A 257 -5.10 2.05 5.30
C TRP A 257 -6.60 2.28 5.45
#